data_AF-X8GYK2-F1
#
_entry.id   AF-X8GYK2-F1
#
_cell.length_a   1.000
_cell.length_b   1.000
_cell.length_c   1.000
_cell.angle_alpha   90.00
_cell.angle_beta   90.00
_cell.angle_gamma   90.00
#
_symmetry.space_group_name_H-M   'P 1'
#
loop_
_entity.id
_entity.type
_entity.pdbx_description
1 polymer ?
#
loop_
_entity_poly.entity_id
_entity_poly.type
_entity_poly.pdbx_seq_one_letter_code
_entity_poly.pdbx_strand_id
1 'polypeptide(L)'
;MLRNEIQMKTALTRKAIEYYEDKGLLKPIKSENGYRDYSEKDLDILMKVSILRKLGVSVSDIEKYLSSADNSLASVLRKKQHQLENDEKRKELLELIIRGEGQEYVKEKIALMEEEESIYERLERAFPGFFGHLFFAAYKPFFDEPLSEDGEGAFKKYVSYLDNLATFELSEEEQKFVDEASSPFDMYALEKISEDKVKLIGNVEEWMKENETFIMQYETYKHSEQYQNSIWGHIQEKLQKYMQDNNYYEIAIPLIRKFSKSYDEYYEKLLEANEQFLKYKEITN
;
A
#
# COMPACT_ATOMS: atom_id res chain seq x y z
N MET A 1 3.02 34.61 -3.33
CA MET A 1 3.83 34.75 -2.09
C MET A 1 5.15 34.03 -2.26
N LEU A 2 6.26 34.60 -1.78
CA LEU A 2 7.56 33.91 -1.82
C LEU A 2 7.70 32.90 -0.68
N ARG A 3 8.60 31.93 -0.83
CA ARG A 3 8.84 30.88 0.19
C ARG A 3 9.11 31.45 1.59
N ASN A 4 9.89 32.53 1.71
CA ASN A 4 10.20 33.12 3.01
C ASN A 4 8.93 33.61 3.73
N GLU A 5 7.98 34.20 2.99
CA GLU A 5 6.68 34.62 3.54
C GLU A 5 5.85 33.43 4.01
N ILE A 6 5.82 32.35 3.21
CA ILE A 6 5.16 31.09 3.58
C ILE A 6 5.76 30.51 4.86
N GLN A 7 7.09 30.48 4.99
CA GLN A 7 7.78 29.98 6.18
C GLN A 7 7.36 30.78 7.43
N MET A 8 7.28 32.11 7.34
CA MET A 8 6.83 32.95 8.45
C MET A 8 5.37 32.68 8.82
N LYS A 9 4.48 32.56 7.83
CA LYS A 9 3.05 32.37 8.07
C LYS A 9 2.69 30.98 8.59
N THR A 10 3.42 29.94 8.15
CA THR A 10 3.11 28.53 8.46
C THR A 10 3.99 27.93 9.56
N ALA A 11 5.06 28.63 9.93
CA ALA A 11 6.16 28.13 10.79
C ALA A 11 6.82 26.84 10.27
N LEU A 12 6.66 26.53 8.97
CA LEU A 12 7.32 25.40 8.34
C LEU A 12 8.75 25.76 7.94
N THR A 13 9.65 24.77 8.02
CA THR A 13 10.99 24.93 7.50
C THR A 13 10.98 24.86 5.98
N ARG A 14 11.99 25.43 5.32
CA ARG A 14 12.21 25.29 3.88
C ARG A 14 12.14 23.83 3.43
N LYS A 15 12.82 22.92 4.13
CA LYS A 15 12.85 21.50 3.80
C LYS A 15 11.47 20.84 3.93
N ALA A 16 10.65 21.25 4.90
CA ALA A 16 9.30 20.72 5.04
C ALA A 16 8.40 21.15 3.87
N ILE A 17 8.50 22.42 3.44
CA ILE A 17 7.76 22.91 2.27
C ILE A 17 8.19 22.15 1.01
N GLU A 18 9.50 22.02 0.77
CA GLU A 18 10.05 21.26 -0.37
C GLU A 18 9.55 19.80 -0.33
N TYR A 19 9.56 19.16 0.84
CA TYR A 19 9.03 17.80 1.00
C TYR A 19 7.53 17.69 0.66
N TYR A 20 6.70 18.66 1.03
CA TYR A 20 5.27 18.63 0.71
C TYR A 20 4.99 18.91 -0.77
N GLU A 21 5.84 19.70 -1.43
CA GLU A 21 5.82 19.84 -2.89
C GLU A 21 6.18 18.53 -3.58
N ASP A 22 7.23 17.84 -3.11
CA ASP A 22 7.66 16.54 -3.66
C ASP A 22 6.59 15.46 -3.46
N LYS A 23 5.85 15.51 -2.35
CA LYS A 23 4.67 14.66 -2.12
C LYS A 23 3.44 15.08 -2.92
N GLY A 24 3.49 16.18 -3.66
CA GLY A 24 2.42 16.65 -4.53
C GLY A 24 1.24 17.30 -3.80
N LEU A 25 1.37 17.60 -2.50
CA LEU A 25 0.30 18.25 -1.71
C LEU A 25 -0.01 19.66 -2.21
N LEU A 26 0.98 20.32 -2.80
CA LEU A 26 0.86 21.61 -3.44
C LEU A 26 1.78 21.66 -4.66
N LYS A 27 1.42 22.50 -5.63
CA LYS A 27 2.18 22.69 -6.88
C LYS A 27 2.32 24.19 -7.16
N PRO A 28 3.20 24.90 -6.44
CA PRO A 28 3.39 26.33 -6.63
C PRO A 28 3.91 26.62 -8.05
N ILE A 29 3.53 27.78 -8.59
CA ILE A 29 3.93 28.17 -9.95
C ILE A 29 5.40 28.58 -9.91
N LYS A 30 6.19 28.16 -10.90
CA LYS A 30 7.53 28.71 -11.11
C LYS A 30 7.42 29.98 -11.95
N SER A 31 7.84 31.10 -11.39
CA SER A 31 7.93 32.38 -12.09
C SER A 31 9.07 32.33 -13.14
N GLU A 32 9.05 33.26 -14.10
CA GLU A 32 10.05 33.35 -15.19
C GLU A 32 11.51 33.46 -14.69
N ASN A 33 11.71 33.98 -13.48
CA ASN A 33 13.00 34.12 -12.83
C ASN A 33 13.44 32.86 -12.04
N GLY A 34 12.72 31.74 -12.17
CA GLY A 34 13.03 30.47 -11.53
C GLY A 34 12.62 30.35 -10.06
N TYR A 35 12.04 31.39 -9.46
CA TYR A 35 11.52 31.34 -8.10
C TYR A 35 10.13 30.69 -8.04
N ARG A 36 9.81 30.09 -6.89
CA ARG A 36 8.49 29.55 -6.60
C ARG A 36 7.58 30.66 -6.08
N ASP A 37 6.42 30.80 -6.71
CA ASP A 37 5.34 31.68 -6.29
C ASP A 37 4.16 30.85 -5.76
N TYR A 38 3.90 30.99 -4.47
CA TYR A 38 2.86 30.28 -3.74
C TYR A 38 1.57 31.10 -3.73
N SER A 39 0.47 30.49 -4.12
CA SER A 39 -0.87 31.08 -4.07
C SER A 39 -1.43 31.11 -2.63
N GLU A 40 -2.51 31.85 -2.42
CA GLU A 40 -3.28 31.78 -1.16
C GLU A 40 -3.81 30.38 -0.88
N LYS A 41 -4.13 29.60 -1.93
CA LYS A 41 -4.54 28.20 -1.80
C LYS A 41 -3.38 27.33 -1.27
N ASP A 42 -2.16 27.55 -1.76
CA ASP A 42 -0.98 26.83 -1.28
C ASP A 42 -0.71 27.15 0.20
N LEU A 43 -0.90 28.41 0.60
CA LEU A 43 -0.81 28.81 2.00
C LEU A 43 -1.85 28.10 2.88
N ASP A 44 -3.13 28.06 2.46
CA ASP A 44 -4.19 27.37 3.21
C ASP A 44 -3.90 25.87 3.37
N ILE A 45 -3.43 25.21 2.30
CA ILE A 45 -2.98 23.82 2.34
C ILE A 45 -1.85 23.65 3.35
N LEU A 46 -0.79 24.46 3.28
CA LEU A 46 0.36 24.36 4.17
C LEU A 46 0.01 24.66 5.63
N MET A 47 -0.94 25.57 5.88
CA MET A 47 -1.48 25.84 7.22
C MET A 47 -2.19 24.61 7.79
N LYS A 48 -3.07 23.98 7.00
CA LYS A 48 -3.76 22.74 7.39
C LYS A 48 -2.75 21.62 7.66
N VAL A 49 -1.80 21.40 6.76
CA VAL A 49 -0.72 20.41 6.92
C VAL A 49 0.05 20.67 8.22
N SER A 50 0.44 21.92 8.49
CA SER A 50 1.17 22.30 9.71
C SER A 50 0.39 21.93 10.99
N ILE A 51 -0.91 22.22 11.04
CA ILE A 51 -1.78 21.88 12.17
C ILE A 51 -1.91 20.36 12.33
N LEU A 52 -2.27 19.65 11.25
CA LEU A 52 -2.53 18.21 11.29
C LEU A 52 -1.27 17.41 11.64
N ARG A 53 -0.10 17.83 11.17
CA ARG A 53 1.18 17.21 11.55
C ARG A 53 1.51 17.39 13.02
N LYS A 54 1.20 18.56 13.62
CA LYS A 54 1.34 18.76 15.07
C LYS A 54 0.39 17.89 15.89
N LEU A 55 -0.76 17.52 15.33
CA LEU A 55 -1.71 16.57 15.92
C LEU A 55 -1.33 15.10 15.66
N GLY A 56 -0.17 14.82 15.08
CA GLY A 56 0.30 13.46 14.83
C GLY A 56 -0.44 12.73 13.70
N VAL A 57 -1.10 13.46 12.79
CA VAL A 57 -1.68 12.88 11.57
C VAL A 57 -0.56 12.63 10.56
N SER A 58 -0.55 11.46 9.92
CA SER A 58 0.49 11.10 8.95
C SER A 58 0.38 11.96 7.67
N VAL A 59 1.46 12.10 6.90
CA VAL A 59 1.43 12.83 5.62
C VAL A 59 0.52 12.12 4.62
N SER A 60 0.48 10.79 4.65
CA SER A 60 -0.41 9.96 3.83
C SER A 60 -1.89 10.26 4.12
N ASP A 61 -2.28 10.30 5.39
CA ASP A 61 -3.66 10.60 5.78
C ASP A 61 -4.05 12.04 5.42
N ILE A 62 -3.10 12.98 5.51
CA ILE A 62 -3.31 14.37 5.08
C ILE A 62 -3.49 14.44 3.57
N GLU A 63 -2.71 13.69 2.78
CA GLU A 63 -2.89 13.60 1.33
C GLU A 63 -4.30 13.11 1.00
N LYS A 64 -4.73 11.99 1.61
CA LYS A 64 -6.07 11.41 1.42
C LYS A 64 -7.19 12.38 1.79
N TYR A 65 -7.03 13.12 2.90
CA TYR A 65 -7.96 14.16 3.34
C TYR A 65 -8.05 15.33 2.35
N LEU A 66 -6.94 15.73 1.74
CA LEU A 66 -6.91 16.85 0.79
C LEU A 66 -7.37 16.44 -0.62
N SER A 67 -7.24 15.16 -0.99
CA SER A 67 -7.47 14.67 -2.36
C SER A 67 -8.88 14.14 -2.64
N SER A 68 -9.69 13.84 -1.61
CA SER A 68 -10.98 13.15 -1.80
C SER A 68 -12.14 13.87 -1.12
N ALA A 69 -13.33 13.78 -1.72
CA ALA A 69 -14.57 14.27 -1.12
C ALA A 69 -15.06 13.37 0.03
N ASP A 70 -14.67 12.08 0.02
CA ASP A 70 -15.19 11.06 0.94
C ASP A 70 -14.28 10.76 2.16
N ASN A 71 -12.96 11.02 2.12
CA ASN A 71 -12.11 10.89 3.32
C ASN A 71 -12.11 12.16 4.16
N SER A 72 -13.13 12.31 5.00
CA SER A 72 -13.18 13.37 6.00
C SER A 72 -12.15 13.13 7.12
N LEU A 73 -11.71 14.19 7.80
CA LEU A 73 -10.94 14.08 9.06
C LEU A 73 -11.63 13.19 10.11
N ALA A 74 -12.96 13.04 10.04
CA ALA A 74 -13.71 12.14 10.91
C ALA A 74 -13.36 10.66 10.65
N SER A 75 -13.05 10.26 9.40
CA SER A 75 -12.59 8.91 9.09
C SER A 75 -11.21 8.62 9.69
N VAL A 76 -10.28 9.57 9.55
CA VAL A 76 -8.94 9.51 10.16
C VAL A 76 -9.02 9.43 11.68
N LEU A 77 -9.90 10.24 12.28
CA LEU A 77 -10.14 10.21 13.73
C LEU A 77 -10.68 8.86 14.19
N ARG A 78 -11.68 8.29 13.48
CA ARG A 78 -12.23 6.96 13.79
C ARG A 78 -11.15 5.87 13.72
N LYS A 79 -10.31 5.88 12.68
CA LYS A 79 -9.18 4.92 12.56
C LYS A 79 -8.21 5.06 13.74
N LYS A 80 -7.86 6.29 14.13
CA LYS A 80 -7.01 6.53 15.31
C LYS A 80 -7.65 6.10 16.62
N GLN A 81 -8.96 6.33 16.81
CA GLN A 81 -9.68 5.88 18.01
C GLN A 81 -9.65 4.36 18.12
N HIS A 82 -9.95 3.66 17.04
CA HIS A 82 -9.90 2.21 17.00
C HIS A 82 -8.49 1.67 17.29
N GLN A 83 -7.45 2.29 16.74
CA GLN A 83 -6.06 1.94 17.05
C GLN A 83 -5.74 2.10 18.54
N LEU A 84 -6.15 3.22 19.15
CA LEU A 84 -5.93 3.45 20.59
C LEU A 84 -6.68 2.44 21.47
N GLU A 85 -7.90 2.07 21.10
CA GLU A 85 -8.67 1.03 21.80
C GLU A 85 -7.94 -0.32 21.75
N ASN A 86 -7.43 -0.70 20.57
CA ASN A 86 -6.67 -1.93 20.41
C ASN A 86 -5.34 -1.89 21.18
N ASP A 87 -4.65 -0.76 21.19
CA ASP A 87 -3.41 -0.60 21.95
C ASP A 87 -3.64 -0.66 23.47
N GLU A 88 -4.76 -0.13 23.96
CA GLU A 88 -5.14 -0.27 25.37
C GLU A 88 -5.47 -1.74 25.71
N LYS A 89 -6.23 -2.46 24.86
CA LYS A 89 -6.46 -3.91 25.02
C LYS A 89 -5.14 -4.68 25.08
N ARG A 90 -4.19 -4.38 24.18
CA ARG A 90 -2.86 -5.01 24.15
C ARG A 90 -2.05 -4.70 25.41
N LYS A 91 -2.10 -3.47 25.90
CA LYS A 91 -1.47 -3.07 27.16
C LYS A 91 -2.04 -3.85 28.35
N GLU A 92 -3.37 -3.97 28.46
CA GLU A 92 -4.01 -4.75 29.52
C GLU A 92 -3.57 -6.22 29.51
N LEU A 93 -3.44 -6.83 28.32
CA LEU A 93 -2.92 -8.18 28.14
C LEU A 93 -1.46 -8.31 28.62
N LEU A 94 -0.61 -7.33 28.29
CA LEU A 94 0.77 -7.29 28.79
C LEU A 94 0.81 -7.18 30.32
N GLU A 95 -0.07 -6.39 30.92
CA GLU A 95 -0.20 -6.30 32.38
C GLU A 95 -0.65 -7.61 33.04
N LEU A 96 -1.50 -8.41 32.38
CA LEU A 96 -1.85 -9.77 32.84
C LEU A 96 -0.62 -10.69 32.81
N ILE A 97 0.18 -10.64 31.74
CA ILE A 97 1.41 -11.41 31.63
C ILE A 97 2.40 -11.01 32.74
N ILE A 98 2.58 -9.71 32.98
CA ILE A 98 3.48 -9.20 34.04
C ILE A 98 3.03 -9.66 35.43
N ARG A 99 1.71 -9.74 35.67
CA ARG A 99 1.14 -10.26 36.92
C ARG A 99 1.30 -11.77 37.11
N GLY A 100 1.75 -12.49 36.08
CA GLY A 100 1.93 -13.93 36.12
C GLY A 100 0.64 -14.72 35.92
N GLU A 101 -0.36 -14.12 35.27
CA GLU A 101 -1.61 -14.81 34.93
C GLU A 101 -1.34 -16.01 34.00
N GLY A 102 -2.21 -17.02 34.08
CA GLY A 102 -2.04 -18.26 33.31
C GLY A 102 -2.05 -18.03 31.80
N GLN A 103 -1.14 -18.67 31.07
CA GLN A 103 -1.01 -18.51 29.61
C GLN A 103 -2.30 -18.82 28.85
N GLU A 104 -3.10 -19.78 29.32
CA GLU A 104 -4.37 -20.16 28.68
C GLU A 104 -5.41 -19.02 28.77
N TYR A 105 -5.48 -18.37 29.94
CA TYR A 105 -6.37 -17.23 30.15
C TYR A 105 -5.98 -16.04 29.26
N VAL A 106 -4.67 -15.77 29.15
CA VAL A 106 -4.17 -14.71 28.27
C VAL A 106 -4.46 -15.04 26.80
N LYS A 107 -4.30 -16.31 26.37
CA LYS A 107 -4.62 -16.75 25.00
C LYS A 107 -6.10 -16.60 24.67
N GLU A 108 -7.00 -16.95 25.59
CA GLU A 108 -8.45 -16.76 25.40
C GLU A 108 -8.78 -15.27 25.17
N LYS A 109 -8.16 -14.38 25.96
CA LYS A 109 -8.35 -12.92 25.79
C LYS A 109 -7.74 -12.38 24.51
N ILE A 110 -6.60 -12.93 24.06
CA ILE A 110 -6.01 -12.61 22.76
C ILE A 110 -6.98 -13.02 21.64
N ALA A 111 -7.53 -14.23 21.68
CA ALA A 111 -8.44 -14.73 20.63
C ALA A 111 -9.66 -13.81 20.43
N LEU A 112 -10.24 -13.28 21.51
CA LEU A 112 -11.34 -12.31 21.44
C LEU A 112 -10.93 -10.98 20.77
N MET A 113 -9.69 -10.53 20.99
CA MET A 113 -9.18 -9.32 20.35
C MET A 113 -8.90 -9.55 18.86
N GLU A 114 -8.49 -10.77 18.49
CA GLU A 114 -8.18 -11.14 17.11
C GLU A 114 -9.43 -11.19 16.21
N GLU A 115 -10.64 -11.34 16.76
CA GLU A 115 -11.89 -11.33 15.99
C GLU A 115 -12.05 -10.04 15.16
N GLU A 116 -11.58 -8.90 15.68
CA GLU A 116 -11.63 -7.59 15.01
C GLU A 116 -10.35 -7.28 14.20
N GLU A 117 -9.35 -8.16 14.24
CA GLU A 117 -8.05 -7.96 13.58
C GLU A 117 -8.17 -8.12 12.06
N SER A 118 -7.49 -7.25 11.32
CA SER A 118 -7.51 -7.27 9.86
C SER A 118 -6.83 -8.53 9.29
N ILE A 119 -7.24 -8.92 8.09
CA ILE A 119 -6.58 -10.03 7.35
C ILE A 119 -5.08 -9.77 7.22
N TYR A 120 -4.68 -8.52 6.97
CA TYR A 120 -3.28 -8.13 6.80
C TYR A 120 -2.47 -8.39 8.07
N GLU A 121 -2.96 -7.94 9.23
CA GLU A 121 -2.29 -8.13 10.53
C GLU A 121 -2.14 -9.62 10.87
N ARG A 122 -3.19 -10.42 10.62
CA ARG A 122 -3.13 -11.88 10.82
C ARG A 122 -2.07 -12.55 9.94
N LEU A 123 -1.95 -12.14 8.67
CA LEU A 123 -0.95 -12.67 7.74
C LEU A 123 0.47 -12.23 8.09
N GLU A 124 0.67 -10.96 8.44
CA GLU A 124 1.97 -10.43 8.87
C GLU A 124 2.47 -11.13 10.13
N ARG A 125 1.57 -11.45 11.07
CA ARG A 125 1.90 -12.23 12.26
C ARG A 125 2.26 -13.69 11.93
N ALA A 126 1.56 -14.31 10.99
CA ALA A 126 1.82 -15.69 10.57
C ALA A 126 3.12 -15.82 9.76
N PHE A 127 3.44 -14.83 8.92
CA PHE A 127 4.64 -14.80 8.09
C PHE A 127 5.43 -13.51 8.32
N PRO A 128 6.12 -13.39 9.46
CA PRO A 128 6.84 -12.18 9.80
C PRO A 128 8.07 -11.97 8.91
N GLY A 129 8.50 -10.72 8.83
CA GLY A 129 9.73 -10.33 8.13
C GLY A 129 9.56 -10.20 6.63
N PHE A 130 10.69 -10.24 5.93
CA PHE A 130 10.79 -9.87 4.53
C PHE A 130 9.82 -10.63 3.62
N PHE A 131 9.65 -11.93 3.84
CA PHE A 131 8.77 -12.76 3.03
C PHE A 131 7.30 -12.28 3.07
N GLY A 132 6.75 -12.04 4.26
CA GLY A 132 5.39 -11.53 4.39
C GLY A 132 5.22 -10.13 3.82
N HIS A 133 6.19 -9.25 4.05
CA HIS A 133 6.17 -7.89 3.48
C HIS A 133 6.16 -7.90 1.95
N LEU A 134 7.00 -8.74 1.32
CA LEU A 134 7.03 -8.88 -0.14
C LEU A 134 5.70 -9.39 -0.69
N PHE A 135 5.12 -10.42 -0.07
CA PHE A 135 3.91 -11.06 -0.57
C PHE A 135 2.64 -10.24 -0.33
N PHE A 136 2.53 -9.54 0.79
CA PHE A 136 1.26 -8.93 1.20
C PHE A 136 1.16 -7.43 0.94
N ALA A 137 2.27 -6.72 0.70
CA ALA A 137 2.24 -5.27 0.46
C ALA A 137 1.27 -4.87 -0.66
N ALA A 138 1.29 -5.61 -1.77
CA ALA A 138 0.40 -5.36 -2.91
C ALA A 138 -1.09 -5.63 -2.58
N TYR A 139 -1.36 -6.46 -1.58
CA TYR A 139 -2.71 -6.81 -1.16
C TYR A 139 -3.23 -5.97 -0.01
N LYS A 140 -2.37 -5.15 0.62
CA LYS A 140 -2.71 -4.34 1.79
C LYS A 140 -4.02 -3.54 1.64
N PRO A 141 -4.32 -2.88 0.51
CA PRO A 141 -5.59 -2.16 0.35
C PRO A 141 -6.83 -3.03 0.47
N PHE A 142 -6.71 -4.33 0.20
CA PHE A 142 -7.82 -5.29 0.23
C PHE A 142 -7.88 -6.08 1.54
N PHE A 143 -6.77 -6.10 2.31
CA PHE A 143 -6.64 -6.86 3.54
C PHE A 143 -6.80 -6.00 4.81
N ASP A 144 -7.22 -4.73 4.69
CA ASP A 144 -7.57 -3.84 5.83
C ASP A 144 -8.95 -4.21 6.44
N GLU A 145 -9.67 -5.16 5.86
CA GLU A 145 -10.95 -5.70 6.38
C GLU A 145 -10.73 -6.86 7.37
N PRO A 146 -11.60 -7.05 8.37
CA PRO A 146 -11.53 -8.20 9.26
C PRO A 146 -11.87 -9.49 8.52
N LEU A 147 -11.31 -10.61 8.97
CA LEU A 147 -11.61 -11.92 8.39
C LEU A 147 -13.02 -12.36 8.78
N SER A 148 -13.86 -12.63 7.79
CA SER A 148 -15.22 -13.12 8.00
C SER A 148 -15.25 -14.61 8.40
N GLU A 149 -16.31 -15.03 9.09
CA GLU A 149 -16.48 -16.43 9.51
C GLU A 149 -16.48 -17.41 8.34
N ASP A 150 -17.07 -17.03 7.20
CA ASP A 150 -17.11 -17.83 5.98
C ASP A 150 -15.74 -17.88 5.26
N GLY A 151 -14.92 -16.85 5.43
CA GLY A 151 -13.56 -16.77 4.89
C GLY A 151 -12.52 -17.61 5.66
N GLU A 152 -12.77 -17.93 6.93
CA GLU A 152 -11.84 -18.60 7.85
C GLU A 152 -11.27 -19.91 7.28
N GLY A 153 -12.12 -20.72 6.64
CA GLY A 153 -11.70 -21.98 6.03
C GLY A 153 -10.76 -21.80 4.82
N ALA A 154 -10.98 -20.77 4.01
CA ALA A 154 -10.12 -20.44 2.88
C ALA A 154 -8.80 -19.80 3.36
N PHE A 155 -8.88 -18.94 4.37
CA PHE A 155 -7.72 -18.32 5.00
C PHE A 155 -6.74 -19.37 5.56
N LYS A 156 -7.25 -20.35 6.33
CA LYS A 156 -6.42 -21.46 6.86
C LYS A 156 -5.72 -22.26 5.76
N LYS A 157 -6.41 -22.53 4.65
CA LYS A 157 -5.82 -23.20 3.48
C LYS A 157 -4.75 -22.35 2.82
N TYR A 158 -4.95 -21.04 2.75
CA TYR A 158 -3.97 -20.11 2.18
C TYR A 158 -2.71 -20.04 3.04
N VAL A 159 -2.86 -19.89 4.36
CA VAL A 159 -1.73 -19.96 5.30
C VAL A 159 -1.00 -21.30 5.17
N SER A 160 -1.71 -22.42 5.17
CA SER A 160 -1.09 -23.73 5.00
C SER A 160 -0.38 -23.87 3.65
N TYR A 161 -0.93 -23.31 2.57
CA TYR A 161 -0.29 -23.29 1.26
C TYR A 161 1.04 -22.52 1.33
N LEU A 162 1.03 -21.30 1.88
CA LEU A 162 2.23 -20.47 2.02
C LEU A 162 3.31 -21.11 2.89
N ASP A 163 2.92 -21.76 4.00
CA ASP A 163 3.84 -22.44 4.93
C ASP A 163 4.55 -23.65 4.29
N ASN A 164 3.94 -24.24 3.25
CA ASN A 164 4.52 -25.36 2.51
C ASN A 164 5.28 -24.92 1.24
N LEU A 165 5.41 -23.62 0.99
CA LEU A 165 6.20 -23.14 -0.14
C LEU A 165 7.69 -23.40 0.08
N ALA A 166 8.39 -23.74 -0.99
CA ALA A 166 9.86 -23.79 -0.97
C ALA A 166 10.42 -22.41 -0.64
N THR A 167 11.58 -22.32 0.02
CA THR A 167 12.21 -21.03 0.30
C THR A 167 12.49 -20.27 -0.99
N PHE A 168 12.08 -19.01 -1.06
CA PHE A 168 12.43 -18.14 -2.17
C PHE A 168 13.87 -17.64 -2.02
N GLU A 169 14.76 -18.09 -2.90
CA GLU A 169 16.20 -17.78 -2.82
C GLU A 169 16.58 -16.60 -3.73
N LEU A 170 17.22 -15.61 -3.11
CA LEU A 170 17.89 -14.50 -3.80
C LEU A 170 19.40 -14.61 -3.54
N SER A 171 20.21 -14.14 -4.49
CA SER A 171 21.64 -13.93 -4.26
C SER A 171 21.87 -12.80 -3.25
N GLU A 172 23.06 -12.74 -2.65
CA GLU A 172 23.40 -11.67 -1.69
C GLU A 172 23.23 -10.26 -2.30
N GLU A 173 23.53 -10.09 -3.59
CA GLU A 173 23.37 -8.82 -4.30
C GLU A 173 21.89 -8.46 -4.52
N GLU A 174 21.07 -9.42 -4.93
CA GLU A 174 19.62 -9.23 -5.07
C GLU A 174 18.96 -8.97 -3.72
N GLN A 175 19.37 -9.70 -2.67
CA GLN A 175 18.84 -9.52 -1.33
C GLN A 175 19.16 -8.12 -0.80
N LYS A 176 20.40 -7.65 -0.97
CA LYS A 176 20.79 -6.29 -0.61
C LYS A 176 20.02 -5.24 -1.40
N PHE A 177 19.84 -5.44 -2.71
CA PHE A 177 19.04 -4.53 -3.54
C PHE A 177 17.60 -4.43 -3.05
N VAL A 178 17.00 -5.58 -2.71
CA VAL A 178 15.64 -5.60 -2.18
C VAL A 178 15.58 -4.99 -0.78
N ASP A 179 16.53 -5.23 0.11
CA ASP A 179 16.56 -4.63 1.45
C ASP A 179 16.67 -3.10 1.36
N GLU A 180 17.48 -2.58 0.44
CA GLU A 180 17.58 -1.14 0.17
C GLU A 180 16.25 -0.58 -0.37
N ALA A 181 15.59 -1.30 -1.29
CA ALA A 181 14.29 -0.95 -1.88
C ALA A 181 13.07 -1.28 -1.00
N SER A 182 13.25 -2.00 0.11
CA SER A 182 12.21 -2.32 1.10
C SER A 182 12.29 -1.38 2.30
N SER A 183 13.08 -0.31 2.19
CA SER A 183 13.05 0.81 3.11
C SER A 183 11.60 1.28 3.32
N PRO A 184 11.21 1.69 4.55
CA PRO A 184 9.85 2.19 4.84
C PRO A 184 9.37 3.30 3.89
N PHE A 185 10.31 4.03 3.26
CA PHE A 185 10.02 5.03 2.25
C PHE A 185 9.50 4.45 0.92
N ASP A 186 10.07 3.33 0.47
CA ASP A 186 9.73 2.68 -0.79
C ASP A 186 8.50 1.77 -0.64
N MET A 187 8.27 1.22 0.55
CA MET A 187 7.03 0.48 0.86
C MET A 187 5.80 1.37 0.78
N TYR A 188 5.89 2.62 1.21
CA TYR A 188 4.83 3.62 0.99
C TYR A 188 4.59 3.91 -0.50
N ALA A 189 5.64 3.89 -1.34
CA ALA A 189 5.48 4.05 -2.78
C ALA A 189 4.76 2.85 -3.40
N LEU A 190 5.05 1.62 -2.94
CA LEU A 190 4.34 0.41 -3.36
C LEU A 190 2.88 0.41 -2.94
N GLU A 191 2.58 0.83 -1.71
CA GLU A 191 1.20 1.03 -1.23
C GLU A 191 0.46 2.03 -2.12
N LYS A 192 1.07 3.18 -2.42
CA LYS A 192 0.48 4.19 -3.30
C LYS A 192 0.23 3.67 -4.72
N ILE A 193 1.17 2.92 -5.29
CA ILE A 193 1.00 2.26 -6.60
C ILE A 193 -0.16 1.27 -6.56
N SER A 194 -0.32 0.51 -5.47
CA SER A 194 -1.46 -0.42 -5.32
C SER A 194 -2.79 0.33 -5.23
N GLU A 195 -2.86 1.42 -4.47
CA GLU A 195 -4.05 2.27 -4.37
C GLU A 195 -4.40 2.91 -5.71
N ASP A 196 -3.40 3.37 -6.47
CA ASP A 196 -3.63 3.95 -7.79
C ASP A 196 -4.10 2.90 -8.79
N LYS A 197 -3.54 1.68 -8.79
CA LYS A 197 -4.05 0.55 -9.60
C LYS A 197 -5.54 0.28 -9.35
N VAL A 198 -5.98 0.31 -8.09
CA VAL A 198 -7.40 0.12 -7.73
C VAL A 198 -8.28 1.23 -8.31
N LYS A 199 -7.84 2.48 -8.24
CA LYS A 199 -8.58 3.63 -8.81
C LYS A 199 -8.69 3.56 -10.33
N LEU A 200 -7.65 3.06 -11.00
CA LEU A 200 -7.57 3.00 -12.47
C LEU A 200 -8.53 1.98 -13.09
N ILE A 201 -8.80 0.87 -12.40
CA ILE A 201 -9.70 -0.18 -12.91
C ILE A 201 -11.14 0.32 -13.11
N GLY A 202 -11.54 1.42 -12.45
CA GLY A 202 -12.86 2.01 -12.64
C GLY A 202 -13.10 2.71 -13.99
N ASN A 203 -12.05 3.04 -14.74
CA ASN A 203 -12.17 3.75 -16.03
C ASN A 203 -11.01 3.42 -16.99
N VAL A 204 -10.99 2.16 -17.42
CA VAL A 204 -9.87 1.57 -18.17
C VAL A 204 -9.75 2.18 -19.57
N GLU A 205 -10.86 2.44 -20.28
CA GLU A 205 -10.82 3.01 -21.63
C GLU A 205 -10.22 4.42 -21.68
N GLU A 206 -10.58 5.28 -20.72
CA GLU A 206 -10.05 6.65 -20.66
C GLU A 206 -8.57 6.62 -20.24
N TRP A 207 -8.22 5.82 -19.24
CA TRP A 207 -6.83 5.66 -18.83
C TRP A 207 -5.94 5.13 -19.95
N MET A 208 -6.40 4.13 -20.70
CA MET A 208 -5.67 3.55 -21.84
C MET A 208 -5.37 4.60 -22.91
N LYS A 209 -6.36 5.44 -23.26
CA LYS A 209 -6.17 6.52 -24.23
C LYS A 209 -5.19 7.58 -23.73
N GLU A 210 -5.28 7.96 -22.47
CA GLU A 210 -4.40 8.98 -21.88
C GLU A 210 -2.95 8.49 -21.70
N ASN A 211 -2.75 7.18 -21.56
CA ASN A 211 -1.46 6.58 -21.19
C ASN A 211 -0.85 5.70 -22.29
N GLU A 212 -1.44 5.63 -23.49
CA GLU A 212 -1.01 4.77 -24.60
C GLU A 212 0.50 4.88 -24.90
N THR A 213 1.01 6.10 -25.00
CA THR A 213 2.44 6.35 -25.27
C THR A 213 3.33 5.83 -24.14
N PHE A 214 2.90 6.00 -22.88
CA PHE A 214 3.64 5.51 -21.72
C PHE A 214 3.64 3.98 -21.66
N ILE A 215 2.50 3.35 -21.93
CA ILE A 215 2.36 1.89 -21.97
C ILE A 215 3.31 1.30 -23.02
N MET A 216 3.33 1.86 -24.24
CA MET A 216 4.21 1.40 -25.31
C MET A 216 5.69 1.56 -24.96
N GLN A 217 6.08 2.69 -24.35
CA GLN A 217 7.46 2.90 -23.89
C GLN A 217 7.86 1.93 -22.79
N TYR A 218 6.95 1.67 -21.84
CA TYR A 218 7.18 0.72 -20.75
C TYR A 218 7.27 -0.73 -21.26
N GLU A 219 6.41 -1.14 -22.18
CA GLU A 219 6.49 -2.44 -22.85
C GLU A 219 7.83 -2.56 -23.60
N THR A 220 8.24 -1.54 -24.35
CA THR A 220 9.54 -1.52 -25.05
C THR A 220 10.70 -1.67 -24.08
N TYR A 221 10.68 -0.94 -22.96
CA TYR A 221 11.70 -1.01 -21.93
C TYR A 221 11.77 -2.41 -21.29
N LYS A 222 10.64 -3.04 -20.97
CA LYS A 222 10.61 -4.40 -20.40
C LYS A 222 11.21 -5.47 -21.32
N HIS A 223 11.11 -5.29 -22.63
CA HIS A 223 11.70 -6.19 -23.63
C HIS A 223 13.16 -5.83 -23.98
N SER A 224 13.72 -4.76 -23.40
CA SER A 224 15.10 -4.34 -23.67
C SER A 224 16.11 -5.22 -22.93
N GLU A 225 17.31 -5.39 -23.53
CA GLU A 225 18.44 -6.03 -22.85
C GLU A 225 18.83 -5.31 -21.56
N GLN A 226 18.62 -3.99 -21.50
CA GLN A 226 18.89 -3.20 -20.30
C GLN A 226 18.03 -3.67 -19.11
N TYR A 227 16.74 -3.91 -19.34
CA TYR A 227 15.85 -4.39 -18.28
C TYR A 227 16.14 -5.84 -17.92
N GLN A 228 16.28 -6.70 -18.93
CA GLN A 228 16.53 -8.14 -18.73
C GLN A 228 17.83 -8.43 -17.96
N ASN A 229 18.85 -7.58 -18.13
CA ASN A 229 20.12 -7.67 -17.40
C ASN A 229 20.17 -6.82 -16.13
N SER A 230 19.06 -6.20 -15.73
CA SER A 230 18.99 -5.42 -14.48
C SER A 230 18.71 -6.34 -13.29
N ILE A 231 19.21 -5.98 -12.10
CA ILE A 231 18.94 -6.72 -10.85
C ILE A 231 17.43 -6.87 -10.63
N TRP A 232 16.66 -5.81 -10.86
CA TRP A 232 15.20 -5.85 -10.74
C TRP A 232 14.55 -6.79 -11.76
N GLY A 233 15.03 -6.81 -13.01
CA GLY A 233 14.58 -7.73 -14.05
C GLY A 233 14.77 -9.19 -13.63
N HIS A 234 15.96 -9.53 -13.12
CA HIS A 234 16.27 -10.88 -12.62
C HIS A 234 15.40 -11.28 -11.41
N ILE A 235 15.22 -10.39 -10.43
CA ILE A 235 14.33 -10.64 -9.28
C ILE A 235 12.90 -10.90 -9.74
N GLN A 236 12.40 -10.08 -10.66
CA GLN A 236 11.03 -10.19 -11.15
C GLN A 236 10.80 -11.49 -11.96
N GLU A 237 11.79 -11.90 -12.76
CA GLU A 237 11.76 -13.19 -13.47
C GLU A 237 11.76 -14.37 -12.49
N LYS A 238 12.66 -14.37 -11.49
CA LYS A 238 12.70 -15.39 -10.43
C LYS A 238 11.38 -15.48 -9.67
N LEU A 239 10.82 -14.35 -9.26
CA LEU A 239 9.55 -14.30 -8.55
C LEU A 239 8.41 -14.84 -9.43
N GLN A 240 8.34 -14.44 -10.70
CA GLN A 240 7.31 -14.94 -11.62
C GLN A 240 7.41 -16.46 -11.79
N LYS A 241 8.62 -16.97 -12.04
CA LYS A 241 8.87 -18.41 -12.18
C LYS A 241 8.49 -19.15 -10.90
N TYR A 242 8.89 -18.62 -9.74
CA TYR A 242 8.56 -19.20 -8.44
C TYR A 242 7.04 -19.28 -8.21
N MET A 243 6.29 -18.22 -8.55
CA MET A 243 4.83 -18.23 -8.43
C MET A 243 4.19 -19.29 -9.33
N GLN A 244 4.69 -19.45 -10.57
CA GLN A 244 4.22 -20.46 -11.51
C GLN A 244 4.55 -21.88 -11.04
N ASP A 245 5.81 -22.14 -10.67
CA ASP A 245 6.28 -23.45 -10.22
C ASP A 245 5.55 -23.91 -8.95
N ASN A 246 5.03 -22.98 -8.15
CA ASN A 246 4.25 -23.24 -6.93
C ASN A 246 2.72 -23.11 -7.13
N ASN A 247 2.22 -23.03 -8.36
CA ASN A 247 0.78 -22.94 -8.69
C ASN A 247 0.04 -21.82 -7.93
N TYR A 248 0.70 -20.67 -7.74
CA TYR A 248 0.17 -19.56 -6.96
C TYR A 248 -1.14 -19.01 -7.54
N TYR A 249 -1.22 -18.88 -8.87
CA TYR A 249 -2.39 -18.32 -9.52
C TYR A 249 -3.60 -19.26 -9.47
N GLU A 250 -3.37 -20.57 -9.43
CA GLU A 250 -4.39 -21.62 -9.40
C GLU A 250 -4.87 -21.95 -7.99
N ILE A 251 -4.02 -21.74 -6.98
CA ILE A 251 -4.30 -22.10 -5.59
C ILE A 251 -4.52 -20.86 -4.72
N ALA A 252 -3.53 -19.96 -4.66
CA ALA A 252 -3.56 -18.82 -3.75
C ALA A 252 -4.62 -17.80 -4.16
N ILE A 253 -4.68 -17.40 -5.43
CA ILE A 253 -5.64 -16.37 -5.89
C ILE A 253 -7.11 -16.79 -5.61
N PRO A 254 -7.57 -18.01 -5.94
CA PRO A 254 -8.93 -18.43 -5.60
C PRO A 254 -9.22 -18.50 -4.09
N LEU A 255 -8.21 -18.74 -3.26
CA LEU A 255 -8.36 -18.69 -1.81
C LEU A 255 -8.49 -17.24 -1.33
N ILE A 256 -7.63 -16.34 -1.82
CA ILE A 256 -7.68 -14.91 -1.49
C ILE A 256 -9.05 -14.32 -1.81
N ARG A 257 -9.57 -14.60 -3.01
CA ARG A 257 -10.92 -14.17 -3.42
C ARG A 257 -12.05 -14.67 -2.51
N LYS A 258 -11.85 -15.78 -1.79
CA LYS A 258 -12.86 -16.31 -0.86
C LYS A 258 -12.82 -15.67 0.53
N PHE A 259 -11.64 -15.28 1.00
CA PHE A 259 -11.49 -14.72 2.35
C PHE A 259 -11.37 -13.19 2.37
N SER A 260 -11.13 -12.55 1.22
CA SER A 260 -11.14 -11.10 1.08
C SER A 260 -12.17 -10.67 0.03
N LYS A 261 -13.27 -10.09 0.51
CA LYS A 261 -14.34 -9.55 -0.33
C LYS A 261 -13.84 -8.36 -1.12
N SER A 262 -13.08 -7.47 -0.48
CA SER A 262 -12.49 -6.30 -1.14
C SER A 262 -11.58 -6.70 -2.31
N TYR A 263 -10.82 -7.80 -2.16
CA TYR A 263 -10.00 -8.34 -3.24
C TYR A 263 -10.83 -8.98 -4.34
N ASP A 264 -11.89 -9.72 -4.01
CA ASP A 264 -12.76 -10.36 -5.00
C ASP A 264 -13.44 -9.32 -5.90
N GLU A 265 -14.02 -8.27 -5.32
CA GLU A 265 -14.63 -7.17 -6.06
C GLU A 265 -13.61 -6.45 -6.98
N TYR A 266 -12.38 -6.29 -6.52
CA TYR A 266 -11.28 -5.76 -7.34
C TYR A 266 -10.94 -6.72 -8.49
N TYR A 267 -10.85 -8.02 -8.20
CA TYR A 267 -10.44 -9.04 -9.17
C TYR A 267 -11.49 -9.21 -10.27
N GLU A 268 -12.77 -9.15 -9.95
CA GLU A 268 -13.85 -9.17 -10.96
C GLU A 268 -13.72 -8.01 -11.93
N LYS A 269 -13.53 -6.78 -11.42
CA LYS A 269 -13.31 -5.61 -12.28
C LYS A 269 -12.02 -5.71 -13.08
N LEU A 270 -10.97 -6.32 -12.53
CA LEU A 270 -9.72 -6.58 -13.24
C LEU A 270 -9.95 -7.52 -14.44
N LEU A 271 -10.80 -8.54 -14.30
CA LEU A 271 -11.14 -9.44 -15.41
C LEU A 271 -11.89 -8.69 -16.51
N GLU A 272 -12.89 -7.88 -16.16
CA GLU A 272 -13.62 -7.03 -17.11
C GLU A 272 -12.68 -6.06 -17.84
N ALA A 273 -11.78 -5.41 -17.09
CA ALA A 273 -10.76 -4.51 -17.63
C ALA A 273 -9.83 -5.23 -18.62
N ASN A 274 -9.40 -6.45 -18.29
CA ASN A 274 -8.52 -7.24 -19.14
C ASN A 274 -9.22 -7.66 -20.45
N GLU A 275 -10.51 -8.02 -20.40
CA GLU A 275 -11.28 -8.30 -21.61
C GLU A 275 -11.39 -7.07 -22.52
N GLN A 276 -11.61 -5.88 -21.95
CA GLN A 276 -11.63 -4.61 -22.70
C GLN A 276 -10.27 -4.31 -23.33
N PHE A 277 -9.18 -4.52 -22.57
CA PHE A 277 -7.82 -4.33 -23.05
C PHE A 277 -7.48 -5.25 -24.23
N LEU A 278 -7.83 -6.54 -24.14
CA LEU A 278 -7.59 -7.50 -25.23
C LEU A 278 -8.37 -7.11 -26.50
N LYS A 279 -9.64 -6.72 -26.36
CA LYS A 279 -10.45 -6.21 -27.48
C LYS A 279 -9.83 -4.96 -28.11
N TYR A 280 -9.32 -4.03 -27.31
CA TYR A 280 -8.64 -2.84 -27.82
C TYR A 280 -7.36 -3.19 -28.60
N LYS A 281 -6.51 -4.08 -28.09
CA LYS A 281 -5.30 -4.56 -28.78
C LYS A 281 -5.60 -5.30 -30.09
N GLU A 282 -6.74 -5.98 -30.18
CA GLU A 282 -7.21 -6.62 -31.43
C GLU A 282 -7.71 -5.60 -32.48
N ILE A 283 -8.22 -4.44 -32.05
CA ILE A 283 -8.73 -3.38 -32.95
C ILE A 283 -7.61 -2.44 -33.43
N THR A 284 -6.52 -2.33 -32.68
CA THR A 284 -5.41 -1.37 -32.91
C THR A 284 -4.17 -1.99 -33.56
N ASN A 285 -4.11 -3.32 -33.71
CA ASN A 285 -3.13 -4.04 -34.53
C ASN A 285 -3.75 -4.46 -35.88
#